data_AF-A0A809X4J5-F1
#
_entry.id   AF-A0A809X4J5-F1
#
_cell.length_a   1.000
_cell.length_b   1.000
_cell.length_c   1.000
_cell.angle_alpha   90.00
_cell.angle_beta   90.00
_cell.angle_gamma   90.00
#
_symmetry.space_group_name_H-M   'P 1'
#
loop_
_entity.id
_entity.type
_entity.pdbx_description
1 polymer ?
#
loop_
_entity_poly.entity_id
_entity_poly.type
_entity_poly.pdbx_seq_one_letter_code
_entity_poly.pdbx_strand_id
1 'polypeptide(L)'
;MTNSSPLEARIQALSWLVHGGELAWALKGEKARHSDVVWQLLVEAVEVIDKAPDQERRWLTSGQRSGGWNMIGMSRAELFEIERIRLLSSMKPFDGKTKTAPQRDDVDRALGILTWMRWCNAARLPDRLTKAAIALARGGDDELVAHHYCPTRKSRGRQVAYDVRTRTVGFILTGLKKDLCIVPSDGISFKELLA
;
A
#
# COMPACT_ATOMS: atom_id res chain seq x y z
N MET A 1 -4.07 -11.44 -14.48
CA MET A 1 -5.05 -10.97 -13.49
C MET A 1 -6.07 -12.09 -13.32
N THR A 2 -6.02 -12.81 -12.21
CA THR A 2 -7.00 -13.83 -11.87
C THR A 2 -8.31 -13.14 -11.49
N ASN A 3 -9.39 -13.44 -12.20
CA ASN A 3 -10.73 -12.98 -11.85
C ASN A 3 -11.16 -13.67 -10.55
N SER A 4 -10.75 -13.13 -9.40
CA SER A 4 -11.32 -13.54 -8.12
C SER A 4 -12.81 -13.28 -8.14
N SER A 5 -13.58 -14.16 -7.52
CA SER A 5 -15.02 -13.96 -7.46
C SER A 5 -15.33 -12.63 -6.73
N PRO A 6 -16.40 -11.90 -7.08
CA PRO A 6 -16.78 -10.68 -6.37
C PRO A 6 -16.92 -10.87 -4.85
N LEU A 7 -17.27 -12.10 -4.43
CA LEU A 7 -17.37 -12.51 -3.03
C LEU A 7 -16.00 -12.65 -2.36
N GLU A 8 -15.02 -13.29 -3.02
CA GLU A 8 -13.64 -13.36 -2.51
C GLU A 8 -13.00 -11.98 -2.35
N ALA A 9 -13.19 -11.09 -3.34
CA ALA A 9 -12.70 -9.73 -3.29
C ALA A 9 -13.29 -8.94 -2.11
N ARG A 10 -14.58 -9.19 -1.80
CA ARG A 10 -15.27 -8.59 -0.65
C ARG A 10 -14.72 -9.09 0.68
N ILE A 11 -14.58 -10.40 0.84
CA ILE A 11 -14.03 -11.01 2.06
C ILE A 11 -12.61 -10.51 2.32
N GLN A 12 -11.77 -10.47 1.28
CA GLN A 12 -10.41 -9.94 1.38
C GLN A 12 -10.41 -8.46 1.80
N ALA A 13 -11.24 -7.63 1.16
CA ALA A 13 -11.33 -6.22 1.51
C ALA A 13 -11.79 -6.00 2.95
N LEU A 14 -12.75 -6.79 3.46
CA LEU A 14 -13.15 -6.73 4.87
C LEU A 14 -12.02 -7.12 5.81
N SER A 15 -11.29 -8.18 5.51
CA SER A 15 -10.10 -8.59 6.28
C SER A 15 -9.06 -7.47 6.35
N TRP A 16 -8.78 -6.80 5.22
CA TRP A 16 -7.89 -5.65 5.20
C TRP A 16 -8.42 -4.47 6.00
N LEU A 17 -9.73 -4.22 5.98
CA LEU A 17 -10.37 -3.16 6.76
C LEU A 17 -10.33 -3.43 8.27
N VAL A 18 -10.37 -4.70 8.71
CA VAL A 18 -10.14 -5.08 10.11
C VAL A 18 -8.73 -4.71 10.54
N HIS A 19 -7.72 -5.10 9.76
CA HIS A 19 -6.32 -4.74 10.00
C HIS A 19 -6.12 -3.21 10.04
N GLY A 20 -6.73 -2.48 9.11
CA GLY A 20 -6.70 -1.02 9.10
C GLY A 20 -7.37 -0.39 10.33
N GLY A 21 -8.40 -1.06 10.88
CA GLY A 21 -9.03 -0.72 12.14
C GLY A 21 -8.05 -0.75 13.30
N GLU A 22 -7.26 -1.82 13.41
CA GLU A 22 -6.21 -1.99 14.41
C GLU A 22 -5.15 -0.89 14.30
N LEU A 23 -4.69 -0.59 13.08
CA LEU A 23 -3.72 0.48 12.83
C LEU A 23 -4.26 1.86 13.22
N ALA A 24 -5.51 2.17 12.84
CA ALA A 24 -6.13 3.45 13.17
C ALA A 24 -6.35 3.61 14.67
N TRP A 25 -6.76 2.54 15.35
CA TRP A 25 -6.92 2.53 16.81
C TRP A 25 -5.57 2.70 17.52
N ALA A 26 -4.52 2.00 17.08
CA ALA A 26 -3.18 2.15 17.66
C ALA A 26 -2.67 3.60 17.56
N LEU A 27 -3.01 4.33 16.49
CA LEU A 27 -2.58 5.70 16.29
C LEU A 27 -3.43 6.74 17.05
N LYS A 28 -4.76 6.56 17.12
CA LYS A 28 -5.70 7.60 17.57
C LYS A 28 -6.62 7.19 18.73
N GLY A 29 -6.60 5.93 19.14
CA GLY A 29 -7.50 5.36 20.14
C GLY A 29 -8.97 5.61 19.80
N GLU A 30 -9.75 6.01 20.80
CA GLU A 30 -11.18 6.29 20.70
C GLU A 30 -11.55 7.39 19.68
N LYS A 31 -10.59 8.23 19.26
CA LYS A 31 -10.82 9.29 18.27
C LYS A 31 -10.67 8.82 16.82
N ALA A 32 -10.34 7.54 16.60
CA ALA A 32 -10.20 6.97 15.27
C ALA A 32 -11.53 7.01 14.51
N ARG A 33 -11.46 7.30 13.21
CA ARG A 33 -12.62 7.33 12.30
C ARG A 33 -12.43 6.33 11.16
N HIS A 34 -13.50 5.96 10.46
CA HIS A 34 -13.41 5.13 9.24
C HIS A 34 -12.47 5.71 8.17
N SER A 35 -12.37 7.04 8.11
CA SER A 35 -11.42 7.71 7.22
C SER A 35 -9.95 7.46 7.60
N ASP A 36 -9.68 7.27 8.89
CA ASP A 36 -8.35 6.94 9.37
C ASP A 36 -7.98 5.50 9.00
N VAL A 37 -8.93 4.55 9.08
CA VAL A 37 -8.73 3.16 8.68
C VAL A 37 -8.24 3.06 7.23
N VAL A 38 -8.98 3.65 6.30
CA VAL A 38 -8.61 3.63 4.87
C VAL A 38 -7.27 4.32 4.63
N TRP A 39 -7.03 5.44 5.33
CA TRP A 39 -5.78 6.18 5.15
C TRP A 39 -4.57 5.42 5.69
N GLN A 40 -4.68 4.78 6.87
CA GLN A 40 -3.58 3.99 7.43
C GLN A 40 -3.24 2.79 6.55
N LEU A 41 -4.25 2.14 5.96
CA LEU A 41 -4.02 1.07 4.99
C LEU A 41 -3.24 1.56 3.76
N LEU A 42 -3.54 2.76 3.25
CA LEU A 42 -2.78 3.35 2.14
C LEU A 42 -1.34 3.68 2.54
N VAL A 43 -1.13 4.23 3.73
CA VAL A 43 0.22 4.54 4.25
C VAL A 43 1.05 3.27 4.39
N GLU A 44 0.51 2.24 5.03
CA GLU A 44 1.18 0.95 5.19
C GLU A 44 1.45 0.30 3.82
N ALA A 45 0.48 0.31 2.90
CA ALA A 45 0.67 -0.27 1.57
C ALA A 45 1.80 0.41 0.79
N VAL A 46 1.88 1.74 0.85
CA VAL A 46 2.98 2.51 0.24
C VAL A 46 4.31 2.18 0.91
N GLU A 47 4.35 2.09 2.24
CA GLU A 47 5.55 1.74 3.00
C GLU A 47 6.05 0.32 2.67
N VAL A 48 5.14 -0.66 2.58
CA VAL A 48 5.47 -2.03 2.20
C VAL A 48 6.05 -2.08 0.79
N ILE A 49 5.47 -1.36 -0.17
CA ILE A 49 5.97 -1.33 -1.55
C ILE A 49 7.30 -0.57 -1.66
N ASP A 50 7.47 0.55 -0.96
CA ASP A 50 8.74 1.29 -0.97
C ASP A 50 9.88 0.50 -0.29
N LYS A 51 9.56 -0.35 0.69
CA LYS A 51 10.51 -1.29 1.32
C LYS A 51 10.65 -2.61 0.56
N ALA A 52 9.72 -2.92 -0.34
CA ALA A 52 9.79 -4.13 -1.12
C ALA A 52 11.08 -4.08 -1.94
N PRO A 53 11.89 -5.16 -1.93
CA PRO A 53 13.10 -5.21 -2.71
C PRO A 53 12.73 -5.04 -4.18
N ASP A 54 13.16 -3.94 -4.80
CA ASP A 54 13.08 -3.77 -6.25
C ASP A 54 14.00 -4.82 -6.88
N GLN A 55 13.43 -6.00 -7.17
CA GLN A 55 14.19 -7.17 -7.62
C GLN A 55 14.86 -6.89 -8.95
N GLU A 56 14.19 -6.17 -9.86
CA GLU A 56 14.77 -5.75 -11.14
C GLU A 56 15.91 -4.76 -10.93
N ARG A 57 15.72 -3.72 -10.11
CA ARG A 57 16.80 -2.78 -9.84
C ARG A 57 17.94 -3.43 -9.07
N ARG A 58 17.71 -4.40 -8.18
CA ARG A 58 18.76 -5.20 -7.50
C ARG A 58 19.50 -6.12 -8.46
N TRP A 59 18.79 -6.78 -9.37
CA TRP A 59 19.42 -7.58 -10.43
C TRP A 59 20.29 -6.70 -11.33
N LEU A 60 19.83 -5.49 -11.65
CA LEU A 60 20.54 -4.51 -12.48
C LEU A 60 21.66 -3.74 -11.74
N THR A 61 21.59 -3.58 -10.41
CA THR A 61 22.62 -2.89 -9.58
C THR A 61 23.60 -3.85 -8.90
N SER A 62 23.46 -5.16 -9.09
CA SER A 62 24.34 -6.19 -8.53
C SER A 62 25.82 -6.03 -8.93
N GLY A 63 26.13 -5.23 -9.95
CA GLY A 63 27.48 -4.96 -10.43
C GLY A 63 28.43 -4.20 -9.48
N GLN A 64 27.99 -3.73 -8.31
CA GLN A 64 28.88 -2.98 -7.39
C GLN A 64 29.19 -3.66 -6.04
N ARG A 65 28.56 -4.79 -5.65
CA ARG A 65 28.75 -5.32 -4.27
C ARG A 65 29.04 -6.82 -4.12
N SER A 66 29.22 -7.58 -5.19
CA SER A 66 29.78 -8.93 -5.07
C SER A 66 30.34 -9.38 -6.43
N GLY A 67 31.63 -9.71 -6.46
CA GLY A 67 32.28 -10.27 -7.64
C GLY A 67 31.60 -11.57 -8.06
N GLY A 68 31.20 -11.63 -9.33
CA GLY A 68 30.49 -12.76 -9.92
C GLY A 68 29.29 -12.23 -10.70
N TRP A 69 29.48 -12.07 -12.01
CA TRP A 69 28.42 -11.71 -12.94
C TRP A 69 27.25 -12.69 -12.79
N ASN A 70 26.01 -12.20 -12.68
CA ASN A 70 24.86 -13.02 -13.02
C ASN A 70 25.01 -13.36 -14.51
N MET A 71 25.35 -14.61 -14.81
CA MET A 71 25.62 -15.08 -16.17
C MET A 71 24.36 -14.84 -17.02
N ILE A 72 24.54 -14.24 -18.20
CA ILE A 72 23.48 -14.11 -19.20
C ILE A 72 22.94 -15.52 -19.49
N GLY A 73 21.65 -15.75 -19.25
CA GLY A 73 21.00 -17.06 -19.48
C GLY A 73 20.54 -17.81 -18.23
N MET A 74 20.73 -17.28 -17.01
CA MET A 74 20.14 -17.89 -15.81
C MET A 74 18.61 -17.81 -15.83
N SER A 75 17.99 -18.95 -15.55
CA SER A 75 16.56 -19.08 -15.34
C SER A 75 16.12 -18.38 -14.04
N ARG A 76 14.84 -18.01 -13.97
CA ARG A 76 14.24 -17.39 -12.78
C ARG A 76 14.42 -18.25 -11.52
N ALA A 77 14.42 -19.58 -11.66
CA ALA A 77 14.61 -20.51 -10.55
C ALA A 77 16.03 -20.42 -9.97
N GLU A 78 17.05 -20.33 -10.82
CA GLU A 78 18.46 -20.22 -10.40
C GLU A 78 18.73 -18.88 -9.69
N LEU A 79 18.11 -17.79 -10.15
CA LEU A 79 18.20 -16.49 -9.47
C LEU A 79 17.57 -16.53 -8.07
N PHE A 80 16.46 -17.25 -7.89
CA PHE A 80 15.85 -17.45 -6.56
C PHE A 80 16.72 -18.28 -5.64
N GLU A 81 17.39 -19.30 -6.16
CA GLU A 81 18.27 -20.17 -5.38
C GLU A 81 19.53 -19.45 -4.91
N ILE A 82 20.14 -18.64 -5.77
CA ILE A 82 21.28 -17.77 -5.42
C ILE A 82 20.90 -16.79 -4.31
N GLU A 83 19.73 -16.15 -4.42
CA GLU A 83 19.28 -15.19 -3.39
C GLU A 83 18.95 -15.90 -2.07
N ARG A 84 18.36 -17.10 -2.12
CA ARG A 84 18.15 -17.94 -0.94
C ARG A 84 19.47 -18.28 -0.26
N ILE A 85 20.49 -18.69 -1.02
CA ILE A 85 21.82 -18.99 -0.49
C ILE A 85 22.47 -17.73 0.11
N ARG A 86 22.30 -16.56 -0.51
CA ARG A 86 22.83 -15.29 -0.02
C ARG A 86 22.19 -14.84 1.29
N LEU A 87 20.87 -14.94 1.39
CA LEU A 87 20.15 -14.63 2.62
C LEU A 87 20.59 -15.56 3.75
N LEU A 88 20.68 -16.86 3.47
CA LEU A 88 21.09 -17.86 4.45
C LEU A 88 22.59 -17.78 4.82
N SER A 89 23.48 -17.38 3.90
CA SER A 89 24.91 -17.27 4.16
C SER A 89 25.30 -16.03 4.97
N SER A 90 24.45 -14.99 4.97
CA SER A 90 24.59 -13.80 5.82
C SER A 90 24.07 -13.99 7.25
N MET A 91 23.46 -15.14 7.56
CA MET A 91 22.93 -15.45 8.89
C MET A 91 23.99 -16.14 9.76
N LYS A 92 24.14 -15.68 11.01
CA LYS A 92 24.99 -16.37 12.00
C LYS A 92 24.37 -17.74 12.33
N PRO A 93 25.18 -18.78 12.61
CA PRO A 93 24.71 -20.16 12.82
C PRO A 93 23.74 -20.39 13.98
N PHE A 94 23.50 -19.39 14.84
CA PHE A 94 22.80 -19.56 16.12
C PHE A 94 21.53 -18.72 16.29
N ASP A 95 21.04 -18.03 15.25
CA ASP A 95 19.76 -17.30 15.35
C ASP A 95 18.56 -18.21 15.06
N GLY A 96 18.37 -19.19 15.96
CA GLY A 96 17.50 -20.35 15.79
C GLY A 96 15.99 -20.10 15.78
N LYS A 97 15.48 -18.86 15.79
CA LYS A 97 14.04 -18.56 15.62
C LYS A 97 13.81 -17.17 15.02
N THR A 98 14.28 -16.93 13.80
CA THR A 98 13.75 -15.80 13.03
C THR A 98 12.32 -16.15 12.62
N LYS A 99 11.33 -15.45 13.18
CA LYS A 99 9.96 -15.48 12.67
C LYS A 99 10.01 -15.01 11.22
N THR A 100 10.00 -15.94 10.27
CA THR A 100 9.61 -15.62 8.89
C THR A 100 8.11 -15.31 8.94
N ALA A 101 7.76 -14.08 9.27
CA ALA A 101 6.43 -13.59 8.96
C ALA A 101 6.27 -13.71 7.44
N PRO A 102 5.17 -14.29 6.94
CA PRO A 102 4.98 -14.47 5.51
C PRO A 102 4.85 -13.09 4.83
N GLN A 103 5.97 -12.56 4.33
CA GLN A 103 6.02 -11.30 3.57
C GLN A 103 5.14 -11.34 2.31
N ARG A 104 4.75 -12.53 1.86
CA ARG A 104 3.93 -12.74 0.67
C ARG A 104 2.53 -12.12 0.83
N ASP A 105 1.92 -12.27 2.00
CA ASP A 105 0.57 -11.77 2.25
C ASP A 105 0.55 -10.25 2.42
N ASP A 106 1.63 -9.66 2.96
CA ASP A 106 1.75 -8.21 3.12
C ASP A 106 1.89 -7.48 1.79
N VAL A 107 2.67 -8.04 0.85
CA VAL A 107 2.81 -7.46 -0.50
C VAL A 107 1.52 -7.60 -1.30
N ASP A 108 0.85 -8.75 -1.25
CA ASP A 108 -0.43 -8.95 -1.94
C ASP A 108 -1.53 -8.05 -1.36
N ARG A 109 -1.58 -7.88 -0.02
CA ARG A 109 -2.45 -6.89 0.64
C ARG A 109 -2.13 -5.47 0.18
N ALA A 110 -0.85 -5.08 0.17
CA ALA A 110 -0.43 -3.75 -0.24
C ALA A 110 -0.82 -3.44 -1.69
N LEU A 111 -0.56 -4.37 -2.62
CA LEU A 111 -0.98 -4.23 -4.01
C LEU A 111 -2.51 -4.15 -4.13
N GLY A 112 -3.23 -5.01 -3.39
CA GLY A 112 -4.69 -5.00 -3.31
C GLY A 112 -5.26 -3.65 -2.87
N ILE A 113 -4.74 -3.10 -1.77
CA ILE A 113 -5.13 -1.78 -1.26
C ILE A 113 -4.78 -0.68 -2.27
N LEU A 114 -3.59 -0.71 -2.88
CA LEU A 114 -3.21 0.28 -3.90
C LEU A 114 -4.13 0.23 -5.12
N THR A 115 -4.74 -0.91 -5.46
CA THR A 115 -5.74 -0.95 -6.54
C THR A 115 -6.98 -0.11 -6.24
N TRP A 116 -7.29 0.19 -4.98
CA TRP A 116 -8.41 1.08 -4.61
C TRP A 116 -8.22 2.51 -5.12
N MET A 117 -6.97 2.91 -5.41
CA MET A 117 -6.68 4.19 -6.05
C MET A 117 -7.36 4.33 -7.42
N ARG A 118 -7.75 3.23 -8.08
CA ARG A 118 -8.57 3.27 -9.30
C ARG A 118 -9.87 4.06 -9.12
N TRP A 119 -10.45 4.07 -7.91
CA TRP A 119 -11.68 4.82 -7.64
C TRP A 119 -11.46 6.34 -7.62
N CYS A 120 -10.23 6.80 -7.40
CA CYS A 120 -9.86 8.20 -7.55
C CYS A 120 -9.90 8.68 -9.01
N ASN A 121 -10.01 7.76 -9.99
CA ASN A 121 -10.19 8.11 -11.40
C ASN A 121 -11.51 8.86 -11.67
N ALA A 122 -12.48 8.80 -10.75
CA ALA A 122 -13.71 9.59 -10.82
C ALA A 122 -13.49 11.09 -10.51
N ALA A 123 -12.31 11.50 -10.04
CA ALA A 123 -12.00 12.90 -9.82
C ALA A 123 -11.85 13.66 -11.13
N ARG A 124 -12.13 14.97 -11.11
CA ARG A 124 -11.91 15.87 -12.26
C ARG A 124 -10.46 15.86 -12.77
N LEU A 125 -9.48 15.64 -11.88
CA LEU A 125 -8.05 15.60 -12.18
C LEU A 125 -7.45 14.36 -11.50
N PRO A 126 -7.62 13.17 -12.09
CA PRO A 126 -7.33 11.90 -11.42
C PRO A 126 -5.83 11.73 -11.17
N ASP A 127 -4.99 11.91 -12.19
CA ASP A 127 -3.52 11.78 -12.10
C ASP A 127 -2.89 12.68 -11.03
N ARG A 128 -3.45 13.88 -10.84
CA ARG A 128 -2.95 14.82 -9.84
C ARG A 128 -3.34 14.39 -8.44
N LEU A 129 -4.57 13.94 -8.26
CA LEU A 129 -5.05 13.45 -6.98
C LEU A 129 -4.30 12.19 -6.56
N THR A 130 -4.10 11.24 -7.48
CA THR A 130 -3.38 9.98 -7.18
C THR A 130 -1.91 10.22 -6.84
N LYS A 131 -1.19 11.03 -7.65
CA LYS A 131 0.20 11.40 -7.36
C LYS A 131 0.34 12.14 -6.03
N ALA A 132 -0.53 13.11 -5.76
CA ALA A 132 -0.52 13.87 -4.51
C ALA A 132 -0.85 12.97 -3.30
N ALA A 133 -1.80 12.05 -3.44
CA ALA A 133 -2.17 11.12 -2.38
C ALA A 133 -1.04 10.13 -2.05
N ILE A 134 -0.34 9.60 -3.07
CA ILE A 134 0.83 8.73 -2.87
C ILE A 134 1.96 9.52 -2.21
N ALA A 135 2.26 10.73 -2.69
CA ALA A 135 3.27 11.59 -2.07
C ALA A 135 2.95 11.89 -0.60
N LEU A 136 1.68 12.19 -0.29
CA LEU A 136 1.24 12.43 1.08
C LEU A 136 1.32 11.16 1.94
N ALA A 137 0.96 9.99 1.41
CA ALA A 137 1.06 8.70 2.11
C ALA A 137 2.51 8.31 2.43
N ARG A 138 3.48 8.72 1.59
CA ARG A 138 4.93 8.60 1.86
C ARG A 138 5.44 9.53 2.97
N GLY A 139 4.61 10.42 3.50
CA GLY A 139 5.02 11.47 4.44
C GLY A 139 5.63 12.69 3.77
N GLY A 140 5.33 12.93 2.48
CA GLY A 140 5.69 14.16 1.79
C GLY A 140 5.10 15.40 2.48
N ASP A 141 5.83 16.51 2.43
CA ASP A 141 5.40 17.77 3.00
C ASP A 141 4.24 18.42 2.21
N ASP A 142 3.60 19.39 2.85
CA ASP A 142 2.46 20.11 2.27
C ASP A 142 2.83 20.80 0.95
N GLU A 143 4.09 21.20 0.77
CA GLU A 143 4.58 21.86 -0.44
C GLU A 143 4.71 20.89 -1.61
N LEU A 144 5.31 19.71 -1.40
CA LEU A 144 5.40 18.65 -2.40
C LEU A 144 4.01 18.17 -2.82
N VAL A 145 3.10 18.00 -1.86
CA VAL A 145 1.71 17.59 -2.13
C VAL A 145 0.98 18.68 -2.92
N ALA A 146 1.16 19.95 -2.56
CA ALA A 146 0.60 21.07 -3.31
C ALA A 146 1.17 21.19 -4.72
N HIS A 147 2.46 20.92 -4.91
CA HIS A 147 3.11 20.91 -6.21
C HIS A 147 2.48 19.88 -7.15
N HIS A 148 2.19 18.67 -6.65
CA HIS A 148 1.51 17.65 -7.44
C HIS A 148 0.03 17.97 -7.70
N TYR A 149 -0.68 18.50 -6.70
CA TYR A 149 -2.13 18.67 -6.78
C TYR A 149 -2.56 19.95 -7.51
N CYS A 150 -1.94 21.08 -7.16
CA CYS A 150 -2.26 22.43 -7.64
C CYS A 150 -0.99 23.20 -8.03
N PRO A 151 -0.23 22.76 -9.05
CA PRO A 151 1.08 23.32 -9.39
C PRO A 151 1.07 24.82 -9.74
N THR A 152 -0.09 25.36 -10.14
CA THR A 152 -0.24 26.74 -10.61
C THR A 152 -0.70 27.72 -9.53
N ARG A 153 -1.00 27.28 -8.30
CA ARG A 153 -1.48 28.14 -7.21
C ARG A 153 -0.40 28.30 -6.14
N LYS A 154 -0.22 29.54 -5.63
CA LYS A 154 0.62 29.78 -4.45
C LYS A 154 0.09 28.96 -3.27
N SER A 155 0.99 28.21 -2.61
CA SER A 155 0.65 27.19 -1.62
C SER A 155 -0.09 27.78 -0.42
N ARG A 156 -1.30 27.29 -0.16
CA ARG A 156 -1.89 27.28 1.19
C ARG A 156 -1.71 25.86 1.73
N GLY A 157 -0.46 25.52 2.08
CA GLY A 157 0.03 24.14 2.25
C GLY A 157 -0.89 23.22 3.07
N ARG A 158 -1.22 23.61 4.31
CA ARG A 158 -1.98 22.76 5.25
C ARG A 158 -3.38 22.37 4.77
N GLN A 159 -4.04 23.23 3.99
CA GLN A 159 -5.37 22.92 3.47
C GLN A 159 -5.29 21.86 2.37
N VAL A 160 -4.22 21.86 1.59
CA VAL A 160 -4.09 20.97 0.43
C VAL A 160 -3.92 19.51 0.85
N ALA A 161 -3.07 19.23 1.84
CA ALA A 161 -2.90 17.87 2.35
C ALA A 161 -4.22 17.32 2.93
N TYR A 162 -4.95 18.15 3.70
CA TYR A 162 -6.27 17.78 4.22
C TYR A 162 -7.26 17.49 3.08
N ASP A 163 -7.32 18.35 2.06
CA ASP A 163 -8.23 18.19 0.92
C ASP A 163 -7.90 16.92 0.10
N VAL A 164 -6.61 16.68 -0.19
CA VAL A 164 -6.14 15.48 -0.91
C VAL A 164 -6.54 14.23 -0.16
N ARG A 165 -6.24 14.16 1.15
CA ARG A 165 -6.61 13.03 2.00
C ARG A 165 -8.11 12.81 2.02
N THR A 166 -8.88 13.86 2.30
CA THR A 166 -10.35 13.77 2.42
C THR A 166 -10.99 13.31 1.11
N ARG A 167 -10.56 13.85 -0.03
CA ARG A 167 -11.10 13.47 -1.34
C ARG A 167 -10.72 12.03 -1.71
N THR A 168 -9.47 11.65 -1.52
CA THR A 168 -8.98 10.29 -1.81
C THR A 168 -9.77 9.25 -1.02
N VAL A 169 -9.88 9.45 0.29
CA VAL A 169 -10.67 8.57 1.17
C VAL A 169 -12.14 8.56 0.77
N GLY A 170 -12.73 9.72 0.43
CA GLY A 170 -14.12 9.82 -0.02
C GLY A 170 -14.41 9.00 -1.28
N PHE A 171 -13.52 9.05 -2.28
CA PHE A 171 -13.65 8.21 -3.47
C PHE A 171 -13.52 6.72 -3.16
N ILE A 172 -12.58 6.35 -2.29
CA ILE A 172 -12.38 4.96 -1.91
C ILE A 172 -13.58 4.41 -1.14
N LEU A 173 -14.11 5.13 -0.15
CA LEU A 173 -15.31 4.75 0.58
C LEU A 173 -16.53 4.62 -0.34
N THR A 174 -16.65 5.50 -1.34
CA THR A 174 -17.70 5.41 -2.35
C THR A 174 -17.54 4.15 -3.21
N GLY A 175 -16.32 3.81 -3.60
CA GLY A 175 -16.00 2.60 -4.36
C GLY A 175 -16.25 1.32 -3.55
N LEU A 176 -15.82 1.28 -2.28
CA LEU A 176 -16.11 0.17 -1.36
C LEU A 176 -17.62 -0.09 -1.25
N LYS A 177 -18.43 0.97 -1.16
CA LYS A 177 -19.88 0.86 -1.11
C LYS A 177 -20.49 0.38 -2.43
N LYS A 178 -20.08 0.94 -3.57
CA LYS A 178 -20.70 0.68 -4.87
C LYS A 178 -20.26 -0.65 -5.50
N ASP A 179 -18.97 -0.96 -5.43
CA ASP A 179 -18.38 -2.10 -6.13
C ASP A 179 -18.33 -3.34 -5.24
N LEU A 180 -18.11 -3.18 -3.93
CA LEU A 180 -17.94 -4.29 -2.98
C LEU A 180 -19.09 -4.43 -1.99
N CYS A 181 -20.08 -3.54 -2.00
CA CYS A 181 -21.17 -3.51 -1.02
C CYS A 181 -20.68 -3.42 0.44
N ILE A 182 -19.55 -2.78 0.69
CA ILE A 182 -19.00 -2.61 2.04
C ILE A 182 -19.32 -1.20 2.55
N VAL A 183 -19.83 -1.11 3.77
CA VAL A 183 -20.19 0.17 4.40
C VAL A 183 -19.61 0.29 5.82
N PRO A 184 -19.37 1.54 6.29
CA PRO A 184 -19.09 1.80 7.70
C PRO A 184 -20.17 1.20 8.62
N SER A 185 -19.74 0.58 9.70
CA SER A 185 -20.57 0.08 10.79
C SER A 185 -20.19 0.78 12.10
N ASP A 186 -20.76 0.31 13.22
CA ASP A 186 -20.51 0.86 14.55
C ASP A 186 -19.01 0.89 14.91
N GLY A 187 -18.60 1.94 15.61
CA GLY A 187 -17.20 2.21 15.90
C GLY A 187 -16.39 2.53 14.64
N ILE A 188 -15.25 1.87 14.46
CA ILE A 188 -14.37 1.99 13.28
C ILE A 188 -14.47 0.77 12.35
N SER A 189 -15.46 -0.09 12.57
CA SER A 189 -15.63 -1.33 11.83
C SER A 189 -16.36 -1.11 10.50
N PHE A 190 -16.27 -2.11 9.63
CA PHE A 190 -16.94 -2.17 8.34
C PHE A 190 -17.75 -3.46 8.23
N LYS A 191 -18.88 -3.40 7.53
CA LYS A 191 -19.76 -4.56 7.31
C LYS A 191 -20.23 -4.65 5.87
N GLU A 192 -20.70 -5.82 5.49
CA GLU A 192 -21.42 -6.01 4.24
C GLU A 192 -22.81 -5.37 4.33
N LEU A 193 -23.21 -4.75 3.23
CA LEU A 193 -24.58 -4.35 3.01
C LEU A 193 -25.35 -5.61 2.61
N LEU A 194 -26.22 -6.07 3.50
CA LEU A 194 -27.17 -7.14 3.19
C LEU A 194 -28.03 -6.66 2.02
N ALA A 195 -27.98 -7.41 0.91
CA ALA A 195 -28.81 -7.16 -0.26
C ALA A 195 -30.29 -7.44 0.05
#